data_AF-A0A6G1SKU4-F1
#
_entry.id   AF-A0A6G1SKU4-F1
#
_cell.length_a   1.000
_cell.length_b   1.000
_cell.length_c   1.000
_cell.angle_alpha   90.00
_cell.angle_beta   90.00
_cell.angle_gamma   90.00
#
_symmetry.space_group_name_H-M   'P 1'
#
loop_
_entity.id
_entity.type
_entity.pdbx_description
1 polymer ?
#
loop_
_entity_poly.entity_id
_entity_poly.type
_entity_poly.pdbx_seq_one_letter_code
_entity_poly.pdbx_strand_id
1 'polypeptide(L)'
;MSYTNKNTHHHIDTLELDPADGQQYICELRDRLLELLSPAQTIEGVGERLRKLYPESKLVHLAINEANKHRSEPQKTPKVRHHSSSSSGASFTDTLHNITSLAVAKVSNLVRDGVVGNKSENELSKYKLALIQFILDDVLNLAGNFVRRQKGNFIITRNDIRTAMHADKDLLDMFFGDDKSLILAESHPILARITGTENTRYLNSAQRMTYKQTVRVMVDSENFFLRNLKLVIKVFKAKLLEPQWAHIEREVHIVFCNIGDLLELSNLMLSALEDALESEDEIPFVGSEILDLALAEEFHAYFTFAYKRLSRNQEPSEQWRPAYAKIVNTILSKPTLGLFDKAVLHLLPNYLVNIIAQFFQYYKNITDLYEISRKEYNRDDENALKETLSILIKTKKAIEDLLKNDLVDEHIEQPESADVIRSYLERELESKLQLERNLPLPYMPPPDIYRFSEPDSPENIKFESISGDGDGNRIPVIKFATLIKLVERLTYHKYQPNIVDTFLTT
;
A
#
# COMPACT_ATOMS: atom_id res chain seq x y z
N MET A 1 -3.37 47.63 -50.29
CA MET A 1 -2.06 47.25 -49.75
C MET A 1 -2.27 46.80 -48.32
N SER A 2 -2.04 45.51 -48.09
CA SER A 2 -2.52 44.76 -46.94
C SER A 2 -1.65 44.97 -45.70
N TYR A 3 -2.32 45.08 -44.55
CA TYR A 3 -1.72 45.02 -43.22
C TYR A 3 -1.17 43.61 -42.98
N THR A 4 0.13 43.48 -42.71
CA THR A 4 0.76 42.24 -42.26
C THR A 4 0.70 42.16 -40.74
N ASN A 5 -0.11 41.21 -40.29
CA ASN A 5 -0.35 40.82 -38.91
C ASN A 5 0.90 40.15 -38.33
N LYS A 6 1.43 40.64 -37.20
CA LYS A 6 2.47 39.95 -36.42
C LYS A 6 1.80 38.80 -35.66
N ASN A 7 1.98 37.59 -36.15
CA ASN A 7 1.57 36.37 -35.46
C ASN A 7 2.31 36.24 -34.13
N THR A 8 1.53 36.28 -33.05
CA THR A 8 1.86 35.77 -31.72
C THR A 8 2.10 34.26 -31.81
N HIS A 9 3.32 33.80 -31.50
CA HIS A 9 3.58 32.39 -31.25
C HIS A 9 2.85 31.96 -29.97
N HIS A 10 1.81 31.14 -30.10
CA HIS A 10 1.34 30.27 -29.01
C HIS A 10 2.41 29.20 -28.77
N HIS A 11 2.95 29.15 -27.54
CA HIS A 11 3.64 27.96 -27.06
C HIS A 11 2.63 26.81 -27.08
N ILE A 12 2.95 25.75 -27.82
CA ILE A 12 2.20 24.51 -27.85
C ILE A 12 2.70 23.69 -26.67
N ASP A 13 1.86 23.50 -25.67
CA ASP A 13 2.12 22.70 -24.47
C ASP A 13 2.22 21.21 -24.86
N THR A 14 3.43 20.74 -25.16
CA THR A 14 3.72 19.31 -25.41
C THR A 14 4.01 18.60 -24.10
N LEU A 15 3.24 17.55 -23.78
CA LEU A 15 3.55 16.66 -22.66
C LEU A 15 4.65 15.68 -23.06
N GLU A 16 5.63 15.53 -22.18
CA GLU A 16 6.74 14.59 -22.32
C GLU A 16 6.71 13.58 -21.16
N LEU A 17 7.10 12.33 -21.41
CA LEU A 17 7.30 11.34 -20.36
C LEU A 17 8.72 11.50 -19.81
N ASP A 18 8.89 11.42 -18.49
CA ASP A 18 10.22 11.39 -17.89
C ASP A 18 11.05 10.23 -18.49
N PRO A 19 12.20 10.51 -19.12
CA PRO A 19 12.97 9.53 -19.90
C PRO A 19 13.71 8.52 -19.02
N ALA A 20 13.80 8.75 -17.70
CA ALA A 20 14.43 7.83 -16.76
C ALA A 20 13.37 7.10 -15.94
N ASP A 21 12.72 7.81 -15.01
CA ASP A 21 11.86 7.18 -13.99
C ASP A 21 10.47 6.84 -14.54
N GLY A 22 9.89 7.73 -15.35
CA GLY A 22 8.60 7.49 -16.01
C GLY A 22 8.67 6.34 -17.02
N GLN A 23 9.70 6.32 -17.87
CA GLN A 23 9.93 5.25 -18.83
C GLN A 23 10.23 3.90 -18.16
N GLN A 24 11.02 3.90 -17.07
CA GLN A 24 11.27 2.69 -16.29
C GLN A 24 9.98 2.13 -15.70
N TYR A 25 9.12 2.98 -15.14
CA TYR A 25 7.88 2.51 -14.53
C TYR A 25 6.91 1.89 -15.55
N ILE A 26 6.80 2.46 -16.76
CA ILE A 26 6.01 1.83 -17.84
C ILE A 26 6.60 0.48 -18.27
N CYS A 27 7.92 0.32 -18.24
CA CYS A 27 8.56 -0.97 -18.48
C CYS A 27 8.24 -2.01 -17.40
N GLU A 28 8.14 -1.59 -16.13
CA GLU A 28 7.72 -2.45 -15.01
C GLU A 28 6.26 -2.93 -15.19
N LEU A 29 5.33 -2.01 -15.54
CA LEU A 29 3.93 -2.35 -15.80
C LEU A 29 3.78 -3.33 -16.97
N ARG A 30 4.53 -3.11 -18.05
CA ARG A 30 4.59 -4.03 -19.19
C ARG A 30 5.00 -5.43 -18.76
N ASP A 31 6.08 -5.55 -17.97
CA ASP A 31 6.62 -6.83 -17.56
C ASP A 31 5.63 -7.59 -16.65
N ARG A 32 4.90 -6.88 -15.79
CA ARG A 32 3.81 -7.47 -14.96
C ARG A 32 2.65 -8.00 -15.81
N LEU A 33 2.23 -7.27 -16.85
CA LEU A 33 1.22 -7.76 -17.79
C LEU A 33 1.72 -8.96 -18.59
N LEU A 34 2.99 -8.98 -18.99
CA LEU A 34 3.58 -10.12 -19.69
C LEU A 34 3.56 -11.39 -18.83
N GLU A 35 3.90 -11.27 -17.55
CA GLU A 35 3.85 -12.36 -16.59
C GLU A 35 2.42 -12.90 -16.41
N LEU A 36 1.43 -12.01 -16.27
CA LEU A 36 0.01 -12.35 -16.16
C LEU A 36 -0.51 -13.19 -17.34
N LEU A 37 -0.03 -12.86 -18.55
CA LEU A 37 -0.43 -13.47 -19.81
C LEU A 37 0.44 -14.69 -20.20
N SER A 38 1.55 -14.92 -19.51
CA SER A 38 2.49 -16.01 -19.80
C SER A 38 1.88 -17.43 -19.75
N PRO A 39 0.95 -17.77 -18.84
CA PRO A 39 0.48 -19.16 -18.70
C PRO A 39 -0.51 -19.58 -19.80
N ALA A 40 -1.05 -18.63 -20.56
CA ALA A 40 -1.98 -18.90 -21.64
C ALA A 40 -1.24 -19.13 -22.96
N GLN A 41 -1.39 -20.33 -23.51
CA GLN A 41 -0.73 -20.79 -24.74
C GLN A 41 -1.62 -20.67 -25.99
N THR A 42 -2.86 -20.17 -25.84
CA THR A 42 -3.81 -19.97 -26.94
C THR A 42 -4.46 -18.60 -26.84
N ILE A 43 -4.87 -18.02 -27.98
CA ILE A 43 -5.52 -16.69 -28.03
C ILE A 43 -6.82 -16.69 -27.23
N GLU A 44 -7.64 -17.72 -27.40
CA GLU A 44 -8.89 -17.93 -26.66
C GLU A 44 -8.62 -18.08 -25.16
N GLY A 45 -7.56 -18.83 -24.80
CA GLY A 45 -7.13 -18.99 -23.40
C GLY A 45 -6.64 -17.69 -22.76
N VAL A 46 -6.03 -16.77 -23.53
CA VAL A 46 -5.65 -15.44 -23.02
C VAL A 46 -6.89 -14.62 -22.68
N GLY A 47 -7.85 -14.54 -23.60
CA GLY A 47 -9.08 -13.77 -23.41
C GLY A 47 -10.01 -14.36 -22.34
N GLU A 48 -10.07 -15.68 -22.21
CA GLU A 48 -10.82 -16.35 -21.14
C GLU A 48 -10.16 -16.15 -19.77
N ARG A 49 -8.82 -16.25 -19.70
CA ARG A 49 -8.05 -16.01 -18.47
C ARG A 49 -8.25 -14.58 -17.96
N LEU A 50 -8.16 -13.59 -18.83
CA LEU A 50 -8.38 -12.19 -18.44
C LEU A 50 -9.82 -11.95 -17.96
N ARG A 51 -10.83 -12.51 -18.63
CA ARG A 51 -12.23 -12.44 -18.18
C ARG A 51 -12.48 -13.18 -16.87
N LYS A 52 -11.74 -14.24 -16.59
CA LYS A 52 -11.82 -14.96 -15.32
C LYS A 52 -11.16 -14.20 -14.17
N LEU A 53 -10.03 -13.56 -14.42
CA LEU A 53 -9.30 -12.77 -13.41
C LEU A 53 -9.97 -11.43 -13.15
N TYR A 54 -10.59 -10.83 -14.17
CA TYR A 54 -11.21 -9.51 -14.09
C TYR A 54 -12.59 -9.51 -14.76
N PRO A 55 -13.59 -10.23 -14.20
CA PRO A 55 -14.91 -10.39 -14.82
C PRO A 55 -15.66 -9.06 -14.99
N GLU A 56 -15.50 -8.15 -14.03
CA GLU A 56 -16.20 -6.87 -13.97
C GLU A 56 -15.40 -5.70 -14.59
N SER A 57 -14.17 -5.93 -15.06
CA SER A 57 -13.31 -4.86 -15.58
C SER A 57 -13.73 -4.46 -16.99
N LYS A 58 -14.19 -3.21 -17.16
CA LYS A 58 -14.55 -2.66 -18.47
C LYS A 58 -13.31 -2.50 -19.34
N LEU A 59 -12.19 -2.11 -18.73
CA LEU A 59 -10.89 -2.01 -19.40
C LEU A 59 -10.49 -3.33 -20.06
N VAL A 60 -10.63 -4.47 -19.37
CA VAL A 60 -10.29 -5.79 -19.92
C VAL A 60 -11.18 -6.17 -21.10
N HIS A 61 -12.50 -5.94 -20.99
CA HIS A 61 -13.42 -6.21 -22.10
C HIS A 61 -13.10 -5.34 -23.33
N LEU A 62 -12.73 -4.08 -23.12
CA LEU A 62 -12.31 -3.16 -24.19
C LEU A 62 -11.00 -3.61 -24.83
N ALA A 63 -9.99 -3.97 -24.03
CA ALA A 63 -8.70 -4.46 -24.51
C ALA A 63 -8.85 -5.74 -25.34
N ILE A 64 -9.65 -6.70 -24.87
CA ILE A 64 -9.95 -7.95 -25.59
C ILE A 64 -10.64 -7.65 -26.93
N ASN A 65 -11.61 -6.74 -26.94
CA ASN A 65 -12.30 -6.36 -28.16
C ASN A 65 -11.36 -5.67 -29.17
N GLU A 66 -10.47 -4.80 -28.70
CA GLU A 66 -9.51 -4.12 -29.57
C GLU A 66 -8.47 -5.10 -30.14
N ALA A 67 -7.92 -5.98 -29.31
CA ALA A 67 -7.01 -7.03 -29.74
C ALA A 67 -7.66 -7.98 -30.77
N ASN A 68 -8.97 -8.24 -30.65
CA ASN A 68 -9.74 -9.04 -31.62
C ASN A 68 -10.04 -8.29 -32.94
N LYS A 69 -10.12 -6.95 -32.94
CA LYS A 69 -10.26 -6.16 -34.18
C LYS A 69 -8.99 -6.24 -35.03
N HIS A 70 -7.82 -6.21 -34.40
CA HIS A 70 -6.53 -6.40 -35.09
C HIS A 70 -6.37 -7.77 -35.78
N ARG A 71 -7.19 -8.76 -35.40
CA ARG A 71 -7.29 -10.07 -36.06
C ARG A 71 -8.20 -10.05 -37.30
N SER A 72 -9.15 -9.12 -37.35
CA SER A 72 -10.27 -9.13 -38.30
C SER A 72 -10.07 -8.21 -39.51
N GLU A 73 -9.12 -7.27 -39.46
CA GLU A 73 -8.83 -6.35 -40.56
C GLU A 73 -7.43 -6.59 -41.16
N PRO A 74 -7.29 -6.77 -42.49
CA PRO A 74 -5.99 -6.68 -43.14
C PRO A 74 -5.50 -5.23 -43.06
N GLN A 75 -4.26 -5.05 -42.57
CA GLN A 75 -3.59 -3.77 -42.35
C GLN A 75 -4.11 -2.62 -43.22
N LYS A 76 -4.96 -1.78 -42.63
CA LYS A 76 -5.08 -0.38 -43.00
C LYS A 76 -4.73 0.43 -41.77
N THR A 77 -3.85 1.40 -41.98
CA THR A 77 -3.39 2.35 -40.98
C THR A 77 -4.56 2.89 -40.15
N PRO A 78 -4.47 2.92 -38.80
CA PRO A 78 -5.60 3.27 -37.96
C PRO A 78 -5.99 4.73 -38.22
N LYS A 79 -7.19 4.92 -38.77
CA LYS A 79 -7.88 6.21 -38.75
C LYS A 79 -8.31 6.48 -37.31
N VAL A 80 -7.59 7.40 -36.68
CA VAL A 80 -7.94 8.05 -35.42
C VAL A 80 -9.41 8.45 -35.45
N ARG A 81 -10.20 7.92 -34.51
CA ARG A 81 -11.56 8.37 -34.28
C ARG A 81 -11.46 9.72 -33.57
N HIS A 82 -11.54 10.79 -34.37
CA HIS A 82 -11.56 12.16 -33.91
C HIS A 82 -12.75 12.40 -32.96
N HIS A 83 -12.46 12.54 -31.66
CA HIS A 83 -13.03 13.64 -30.90
C HIS A 83 -11.95 14.70 -30.76
N SER A 84 -12.17 15.79 -31.46
CA SER A 84 -11.25 16.91 -31.61
C SER A 84 -11.11 17.72 -30.32
N SER A 85 -9.92 17.73 -29.74
CA SER A 85 -9.13 18.96 -29.66
C SER A 85 -7.64 18.59 -29.61
N SER A 86 -6.87 19.36 -30.34
CA SER A 86 -5.66 18.98 -31.05
C SER A 86 -4.37 19.46 -30.40
N SER A 87 -3.33 18.68 -30.67
CA SER A 87 -1.89 18.99 -30.76
C SER A 87 -1.03 18.44 -29.61
N SER A 88 0.17 17.95 -29.98
CA SER A 88 1.23 17.36 -29.14
C SER A 88 1.25 15.82 -29.01
N GLY A 89 1.65 15.11 -30.07
CA GLY A 89 1.63 13.63 -30.10
C GLY A 89 2.93 12.93 -30.53
N ALA A 90 4.08 13.61 -30.58
CA ALA A 90 5.29 13.02 -31.16
C ALA A 90 6.21 12.30 -30.13
N SER A 91 6.31 12.74 -28.88
CA SER A 91 7.22 12.14 -27.87
C SER A 91 6.66 10.84 -27.26
N PHE A 92 5.36 10.84 -26.99
CA PHE A 92 4.66 9.76 -26.30
C PHE A 92 4.55 8.48 -27.15
N THR A 93 4.16 8.62 -28.42
CA THR A 93 3.95 7.49 -29.34
C THR A 93 5.24 6.77 -29.68
N ASP A 94 6.34 7.52 -29.83
CA ASP A 94 7.65 6.97 -30.19
C ASP A 94 8.24 6.16 -29.03
N THR A 95 8.07 6.66 -27.79
CA THR A 95 8.48 5.95 -26.57
C THR A 95 7.66 4.66 -26.39
N LEU A 96 6.36 4.73 -26.62
CA LEU A 96 5.48 3.56 -26.54
C LEU A 96 5.79 2.54 -27.65
N HIS A 97 6.13 3.00 -28.86
CA HIS A 97 6.59 2.15 -29.96
C HIS A 97 7.89 1.41 -29.60
N ASN A 98 8.84 2.09 -28.97
CA ASN A 98 10.09 1.50 -28.50
C ASN A 98 9.88 0.46 -27.37
N ILE A 99 9.03 0.77 -26.38
CA ILE A 99 8.69 -0.14 -25.26
C ILE A 99 7.95 -1.38 -25.78
N THR A 100 7.04 -1.19 -26.73
CA THR A 100 6.27 -2.26 -27.38
C THR A 100 7.18 -3.12 -28.26
N SER A 101 8.14 -2.53 -28.98
CA SER A 101 9.18 -3.26 -29.73
C SER A 101 10.08 -4.11 -28.81
N LEU A 102 10.43 -3.59 -27.63
CA LEU A 102 11.16 -4.35 -26.61
C LEU A 102 10.32 -5.51 -26.03
N ALA A 103 9.01 -5.30 -25.88
CA ALA A 103 8.05 -6.34 -25.49
C ALA A 103 7.99 -7.46 -26.54
N VAL A 104 7.99 -7.10 -27.83
CA VAL A 104 8.05 -8.06 -28.96
C VAL A 104 9.29 -8.94 -28.84
N ALA A 105 10.46 -8.36 -28.55
CA ALA A 105 11.71 -9.12 -28.39
C ALA A 105 11.66 -10.09 -27.18
N LYS A 106 11.13 -9.65 -26.03
CA LYS A 106 10.98 -10.51 -24.83
C LYS A 106 9.95 -11.63 -25.05
N VAL A 107 8.81 -11.34 -25.67
CA VAL A 107 7.77 -12.33 -25.99
C VAL A 107 8.27 -13.35 -27.01
N SER A 108 8.98 -12.91 -28.06
CA SER A 108 9.60 -13.83 -29.03
C SER A 108 10.64 -14.73 -28.39
N ASN A 109 11.41 -14.25 -27.41
CA ASN A 109 12.39 -15.07 -26.70
C ASN A 109 11.73 -16.08 -25.73
N LEU A 110 10.68 -15.67 -25.01
CA LEU A 110 9.93 -16.54 -24.10
C LEU A 110 9.16 -17.64 -24.83
N VAL A 111 8.71 -17.39 -26.06
CA VAL A 111 8.07 -18.39 -26.93
C VAL A 111 9.10 -19.34 -27.54
N ARG A 112 10.34 -18.90 -27.79
CA ARG A 112 11.40 -19.73 -28.41
C ARG A 112 11.94 -20.82 -27.49
N ASP A 113 11.87 -20.66 -26.16
CA ASP A 113 12.38 -21.64 -25.19
C ASP A 113 11.40 -22.80 -24.90
N GLY A 114 10.24 -22.82 -25.57
CA GLY A 114 9.25 -23.89 -25.47
C GLY A 114 8.68 -24.31 -26.82
N VAL A 115 9.39 -25.20 -27.53
CA VAL A 115 8.92 -26.00 -28.68
C VAL A 115 8.71 -25.25 -30.01
N VAL A 116 9.70 -25.42 -30.92
CA VAL A 116 9.63 -25.44 -32.40
C VAL A 116 8.54 -24.60 -33.10
N GLY A 117 9.04 -23.60 -33.83
CA GLY A 117 8.33 -22.63 -34.64
C GLY A 117 7.08 -23.12 -35.40
N ASN A 118 5.96 -22.45 -35.13
CA ASN A 118 4.74 -22.54 -35.94
C ASN A 118 4.10 -21.16 -36.15
N LYS A 119 3.43 -20.95 -37.30
CA LYS A 119 2.72 -19.69 -37.66
C LYS A 119 1.72 -19.20 -36.60
N SER A 120 1.20 -20.09 -35.75
CA SER A 120 0.30 -19.78 -34.64
C SER A 120 0.93 -18.95 -33.52
N GLU A 121 2.25 -19.10 -33.30
CA GLU A 121 3.00 -18.36 -32.27
C GLU A 121 3.10 -16.87 -32.59
N ASN A 122 3.20 -16.54 -33.87
CA ASN A 122 3.28 -15.16 -34.34
C ASN A 122 1.93 -14.43 -34.12
N GLU A 123 0.81 -15.11 -34.30
CA GLU A 123 -0.51 -14.54 -34.05
C GLU A 123 -0.83 -14.42 -32.55
N LEU A 124 -0.43 -15.38 -31.72
CA LEU A 124 -0.56 -15.30 -30.26
C LEU A 124 0.27 -14.14 -29.69
N SER A 125 1.50 -13.99 -30.16
CA SER A 125 2.40 -12.92 -29.71
C SER A 125 1.85 -11.54 -30.09
N LYS A 126 1.35 -11.37 -31.32
CA LYS A 126 0.65 -10.15 -31.75
C LYS A 126 -0.58 -9.85 -30.90
N TYR A 127 -1.34 -10.87 -30.53
CA TYR A 127 -2.53 -10.71 -29.69
C TYR A 127 -2.18 -10.25 -28.27
N LYS A 128 -1.19 -10.88 -27.62
CA LYS A 128 -0.70 -10.46 -26.29
C LYS A 128 -0.13 -9.03 -26.33
N LEU A 129 0.56 -8.69 -27.41
CA LEU A 129 1.11 -7.35 -27.63
C LEU A 129 0.01 -6.29 -27.74
N ALA A 130 -1.02 -6.55 -28.55
CA ALA A 130 -2.13 -5.62 -28.73
C ALA A 130 -2.88 -5.35 -27.42
N LEU A 131 -3.03 -6.38 -26.56
CA LEU A 131 -3.60 -6.25 -25.22
C LEU A 131 -2.74 -5.35 -24.32
N ILE A 132 -1.44 -5.63 -24.24
CA ILE A 132 -0.51 -4.87 -23.41
C ILE A 132 -0.46 -3.42 -23.86
N GLN A 133 -0.35 -3.19 -25.16
CA GLN A 133 -0.30 -1.86 -25.74
C GLN A 133 -1.55 -1.06 -25.39
N PHE A 134 -2.74 -1.65 -25.56
CA PHE A 134 -4.00 -0.98 -25.25
C PHE A 134 -4.09 -0.55 -23.78
N ILE A 135 -3.68 -1.43 -22.85
CA ILE A 135 -3.71 -1.14 -21.41
C ILE A 135 -2.69 -0.05 -21.05
N LEU A 136 -1.47 -0.10 -21.59
CA LEU A 136 -0.45 0.91 -21.32
C LEU A 136 -0.82 2.27 -21.92
N ASP A 137 -1.44 2.29 -23.10
CA ASP A 137 -1.99 3.51 -23.71
C ASP A 137 -3.06 4.15 -22.82
N ASP A 138 -3.94 3.35 -22.22
CA ASP A 138 -4.98 3.85 -21.32
C ASP A 138 -4.38 4.44 -20.02
N VAL A 139 -3.43 3.74 -19.40
CA VAL A 139 -2.66 4.22 -18.22
C VAL A 139 -2.04 5.59 -18.47
N LEU A 140 -1.40 5.75 -19.62
CA LEU A 140 -0.68 6.98 -19.93
C LEU A 140 -1.59 8.11 -20.41
N ASN A 141 -2.70 7.80 -21.08
CA ASN A 141 -3.74 8.78 -21.36
C ASN A 141 -4.37 9.30 -20.08
N LEU A 142 -4.60 8.43 -19.09
CA LEU A 142 -5.08 8.80 -17.77
C LEU A 142 -4.07 9.70 -17.04
N ALA A 143 -2.80 9.31 -17.00
CA ALA A 143 -1.72 10.10 -16.41
C ALA A 143 -1.56 11.47 -17.10
N GLY A 144 -1.59 11.50 -18.44
CA GLY A 144 -1.52 12.74 -19.21
C GLY A 144 -2.71 13.67 -18.93
N ASN A 145 -3.92 13.12 -18.79
CA ASN A 145 -5.10 13.91 -18.39
C ASN A 145 -5.01 14.44 -16.95
N PHE A 146 -4.42 13.65 -16.04
CA PHE A 146 -4.16 14.06 -14.67
C PHE A 146 -3.18 15.25 -14.63
N VAL A 147 -2.06 15.17 -15.34
CA VAL A 147 -1.05 16.24 -15.41
C VAL A 147 -1.61 17.50 -16.09
N ARG A 148 -2.38 17.39 -17.19
CA ARG A 148 -3.02 18.56 -17.83
C ARG A 148 -3.93 19.36 -16.91
N ARG A 149 -4.56 18.71 -15.93
CA ARG A 149 -5.44 19.38 -14.95
C ARG A 149 -4.65 20.12 -13.88
N GLN A 150 -3.41 19.69 -13.62
CA GLN A 150 -2.46 20.36 -12.74
C GLN A 150 -1.67 21.40 -13.56
N LYS A 151 -2.17 22.63 -13.61
CA LYS A 151 -1.53 23.71 -14.38
C LYS A 151 -0.07 23.89 -13.93
N GLY A 152 0.88 23.75 -14.86
CA GLY A 152 2.29 24.10 -14.66
C GLY A 152 3.31 22.98 -14.92
N ASN A 153 2.90 21.72 -15.08
CA ASN A 153 3.81 20.61 -15.40
C ASN A 153 3.54 20.05 -16.81
N PHE A 154 4.60 19.94 -17.61
CA PHE A 154 4.58 19.34 -18.95
C PHE A 154 5.34 18.01 -19.02
N ILE A 155 5.83 17.51 -17.88
CA ILE A 155 6.53 16.23 -17.77
C ILE A 155 5.68 15.27 -16.92
N ILE A 156 5.43 14.06 -17.42
CA ILE A 156 4.74 12.99 -16.71
C ILE A 156 5.79 12.18 -15.94
N THR A 157 5.71 12.20 -14.62
CA THR A 157 6.61 11.44 -13.73
C THR A 157 5.99 10.10 -13.31
N ARG A 158 6.80 9.21 -12.70
CA ARG A 158 6.31 7.97 -12.08
C ARG A 158 5.18 8.21 -11.07
N ASN A 159 5.31 9.25 -10.26
CA ASN A 159 4.30 9.59 -9.25
C ASN A 159 2.99 10.02 -9.90
N ASP A 160 3.04 10.79 -10.99
CA ASP A 160 1.84 11.18 -11.73
C ASP A 160 1.11 9.95 -12.31
N ILE A 161 1.86 8.99 -12.87
CA ILE A 161 1.31 7.73 -13.38
C ILE A 161 0.70 6.93 -12.23
N ARG A 162 1.42 6.76 -11.11
CA ARG A 162 0.96 6.02 -9.94
C ARG A 162 -0.32 6.63 -9.36
N THR A 163 -0.34 7.94 -9.13
CA THR A 163 -1.50 8.64 -8.57
C THR A 163 -2.71 8.58 -9.52
N ALA A 164 -2.49 8.74 -10.82
CA ALA A 164 -3.55 8.59 -11.81
C ALA A 164 -4.15 7.17 -11.79
N MET A 165 -3.32 6.13 -11.76
CA MET A 165 -3.78 4.74 -11.68
C MET A 165 -4.52 4.43 -10.37
N HIS A 166 -4.12 5.02 -9.24
CA HIS A 166 -4.82 4.83 -7.95
C HIS A 166 -6.21 5.45 -7.92
N ALA A 167 -6.46 6.45 -8.78
CA ALA A 167 -7.78 7.07 -8.92
C ALA A 167 -8.71 6.31 -9.88
N ASP A 168 -8.18 5.36 -10.67
CA ASP A 168 -8.97 4.54 -11.60
C ASP A 168 -9.20 3.14 -11.03
N LYS A 169 -10.47 2.75 -10.93
CA LYS A 169 -10.87 1.50 -10.29
C LYS A 169 -10.38 0.25 -11.04
N ASP A 170 -10.45 0.26 -12.38
CA ASP A 170 -10.10 -0.91 -13.19
C ASP A 170 -8.58 -1.13 -13.22
N LEU A 171 -7.80 -0.04 -13.29
CA LEU A 171 -6.33 -0.09 -13.24
C LEU A 171 -5.81 -0.38 -11.82
N LEU A 172 -6.46 0.18 -10.80
CA LEU A 172 -6.15 -0.13 -9.40
C LEU A 172 -6.36 -1.63 -9.13
N ASP A 173 -7.49 -2.20 -9.53
CA ASP A 173 -7.75 -3.63 -9.35
C ASP A 173 -6.83 -4.53 -10.21
N MET A 174 -6.42 -4.08 -11.41
CA MET A 174 -5.56 -4.87 -12.31
C MET A 174 -4.08 -4.88 -11.92
N PHE A 175 -3.54 -3.74 -11.51
CA PHE A 175 -2.11 -3.60 -11.19
C PHE A 175 -1.83 -3.60 -9.71
N PHE A 176 -2.80 -3.23 -8.89
CA PHE A 176 -2.66 -3.13 -7.44
C PHE A 176 -3.72 -3.99 -6.71
N GLY A 177 -4.44 -4.87 -7.43
CA GLY A 177 -5.37 -5.83 -6.83
C GLY A 177 -4.68 -6.83 -5.90
N ASP A 178 -3.44 -7.21 -6.23
CA ASP A 178 -2.56 -7.99 -5.34
C ASP A 178 -1.79 -7.10 -4.35
N ASP A 179 -1.64 -5.80 -4.65
CA ASP A 179 -1.16 -4.76 -3.70
C ASP A 179 -2.30 -4.26 -2.78
N LYS A 180 -3.49 -4.89 -2.84
CA LYS A 180 -4.38 -4.97 -1.70
C LYS A 180 -3.71 -5.90 -0.70
N SER A 181 -2.72 -5.39 0.03
CA SER A 181 -2.07 -6.01 1.19
C SER A 181 -3.02 -6.31 2.37
N LEU A 182 -4.32 -6.47 2.09
CA LEU A 182 -5.19 -7.44 2.74
C LEU A 182 -4.73 -8.91 2.52
N ILE A 183 -3.72 -9.18 1.70
CA ILE A 183 -2.99 -10.47 1.65
C ILE A 183 -1.93 -10.56 2.78
N LEU A 184 -2.23 -10.07 3.98
CA LEU A 184 -1.52 -10.50 5.20
C LEU A 184 -2.23 -11.68 5.88
N ALA A 185 -3.38 -12.11 5.34
CA ALA A 185 -4.12 -13.28 5.79
C ALA A 185 -3.61 -14.62 5.19
N GLU A 186 -2.73 -14.61 4.18
CA GLU A 186 -2.50 -15.79 3.33
C GLU A 186 -1.11 -16.46 3.47
N SER A 187 -0.25 -16.03 4.40
CA SER A 187 1.10 -16.60 4.51
C SER A 187 1.23 -17.80 5.46
N HIS A 188 0.16 -18.21 6.16
CA HIS A 188 0.19 -19.40 7.02
C HIS A 188 -0.93 -20.40 6.67
N PRO A 189 -0.64 -21.70 6.47
CA PRO A 189 -1.63 -22.73 6.11
C PRO A 189 -2.77 -22.91 7.13
N ILE A 190 -2.64 -22.33 8.32
CA ILE A 190 -3.67 -22.32 9.36
C ILE A 190 -4.64 -21.13 9.18
N LEU A 191 -4.17 -19.98 8.69
CA LEU A 191 -4.98 -18.77 8.51
C LEU A 191 -5.81 -18.81 7.23
N ALA A 192 -5.27 -19.36 6.14
CA ALA A 192 -6.01 -19.60 4.89
C ALA A 192 -7.26 -20.49 5.09
N ARG A 193 -7.21 -21.36 6.10
CA ARG A 193 -8.31 -22.25 6.50
C ARG A 193 -9.39 -21.55 7.31
N ILE A 194 -9.04 -20.49 8.04
CA ILE A 194 -9.95 -19.67 8.86
C ILE A 194 -10.69 -18.64 7.98
N THR A 195 -10.04 -18.13 6.93
CA THR A 195 -10.60 -17.08 6.06
C THR A 195 -11.36 -17.60 4.85
N GLY A 196 -11.44 -18.92 4.64
CA GLY A 196 -12.15 -19.53 3.51
C GLY A 196 -11.48 -19.29 2.14
N THR A 197 -10.22 -18.86 2.12
CA THR A 197 -9.49 -18.50 0.89
C THR A 197 -8.51 -19.60 0.48
N GLU A 198 -9.01 -20.83 0.29
CA GLU A 198 -8.18 -21.99 -0.13
C GLU A 198 -7.63 -21.89 -1.56
N ASN A 199 -7.88 -20.81 -2.33
CA ASN A 199 -7.57 -20.75 -3.76
C ASN A 199 -6.60 -19.66 -4.21
N THR A 200 -6.01 -18.87 -3.32
CA THR A 200 -4.98 -17.91 -3.73
C THR A 200 -3.63 -18.60 -3.75
N ARG A 201 -3.35 -19.26 -4.87
CA ARG A 201 -2.04 -19.83 -5.18
C ARG A 201 -0.99 -18.75 -5.04
N TYR A 202 0.00 -19.01 -4.17
CA TYR A 202 1.38 -18.58 -4.24
C TYR A 202 1.78 -18.09 -5.65
N LEU A 203 1.66 -16.79 -5.88
CA LEU A 203 2.40 -16.08 -6.93
C LEU A 203 3.42 -15.19 -6.22
N ASN A 204 4.32 -15.82 -5.47
CA ASN A 204 5.66 -15.25 -5.36
C ASN A 204 6.30 -15.43 -6.73
N SER A 205 6.29 -14.38 -7.55
CA SER A 205 7.32 -14.23 -8.56
C SER A 205 8.65 -14.37 -7.83
N ALA A 206 9.46 -15.35 -8.22
CA ALA A 206 10.74 -15.66 -7.59
C ALA A 206 11.80 -14.61 -7.97
N GLN A 207 11.51 -13.34 -7.72
CA GLN A 207 12.49 -12.28 -7.70
C GLN A 207 13.11 -12.28 -6.31
N ARG A 208 14.40 -12.65 -6.23
CA ARG A 208 15.14 -12.58 -4.98
C ARG A 208 15.18 -11.12 -4.54
N MET A 209 14.45 -10.80 -3.48
CA MET A 209 14.47 -9.48 -2.85
C MET A 209 15.84 -9.23 -2.23
N THR A 210 16.36 -8.01 -2.36
CA THR A 210 17.56 -7.58 -1.62
C THR A 210 17.21 -7.27 -0.17
N TYR A 211 18.22 -7.19 0.71
CA TYR A 211 17.99 -6.86 2.13
C TYR A 211 17.19 -5.56 2.27
N LYS A 212 17.64 -4.50 1.59
CA LYS A 212 16.98 -3.18 1.57
C LYS A 212 15.53 -3.23 1.05
N GLN A 213 15.25 -4.06 0.04
CA GLN A 213 13.88 -4.24 -0.46
C GLN A 213 13.00 -4.94 0.56
N THR A 214 13.53 -5.97 1.25
CA THR A 214 12.80 -6.67 2.32
C THR A 214 12.47 -5.72 3.48
N VAL A 215 13.43 -4.88 3.90
CA VAL A 215 13.20 -3.87 4.95
C VAL A 215 12.14 -2.85 4.52
N ARG A 216 12.16 -2.37 3.27
CA ARG A 216 11.11 -1.48 2.75
C ARG A 216 9.72 -2.13 2.76
N VAL A 217 9.62 -3.38 2.32
CA VAL A 217 8.37 -4.15 2.40
C VAL A 217 7.91 -4.30 3.84
N MET A 218 8.84 -4.49 4.79
CA MET A 218 8.51 -4.52 6.21
C MET A 218 7.94 -3.17 6.68
N VAL A 219 8.57 -2.05 6.35
CA VAL A 219 8.07 -0.69 6.67
C VAL A 219 6.68 -0.44 6.09
N ASP A 220 6.45 -0.78 4.82
CA ASP A 220 5.14 -0.62 4.18
C ASP A 220 4.08 -1.49 4.86
N SER A 221 4.42 -2.75 5.15
CA SER A 221 3.53 -3.68 5.85
C SER A 221 3.22 -3.23 7.28
N GLU A 222 4.21 -2.63 7.95
CA GLU A 222 4.09 -2.15 9.32
C GLU A 222 3.23 -0.89 9.40
N ASN A 223 3.42 0.04 8.46
CA ASN A 223 2.57 1.22 8.32
C ASN A 223 1.10 0.83 8.06
N PHE A 224 0.88 -0.14 7.18
CA PHE A 224 -0.45 -0.68 6.92
C PHE A 224 -1.05 -1.34 8.17
N PHE A 225 -0.26 -2.16 8.87
CA PHE A 225 -0.67 -2.79 10.12
C PHE A 225 -1.01 -1.76 11.19
N LEU A 226 -0.15 -0.77 11.43
CA LEU A 226 -0.37 0.33 12.37
C LEU A 226 -1.63 1.12 12.05
N ARG A 227 -1.93 1.39 10.78
CA ARG A 227 -3.18 2.06 10.38
C ARG A 227 -4.40 1.21 10.79
N ASN A 228 -4.37 -0.09 10.50
CA ASN A 228 -5.44 -1.00 10.90
C ASN A 228 -5.56 -1.14 12.42
N LEU A 229 -4.44 -1.21 13.13
CA LEU A 229 -4.40 -1.30 14.58
C LEU A 229 -4.96 -0.01 15.22
N LYS A 230 -4.60 1.16 14.69
CA LYS A 230 -5.18 2.46 15.05
C LYS A 230 -6.68 2.51 14.74
N LEU A 231 -7.16 1.88 13.66
CA LEU A 231 -8.60 1.73 13.39
C LEU A 231 -9.28 0.94 14.51
N VAL A 232 -8.71 -0.21 14.90
CA VAL A 232 -9.24 -1.05 15.98
C VAL A 232 -9.27 -0.29 17.32
N ILE A 233 -8.22 0.46 17.65
CA ILE A 233 -8.12 1.17 18.92
C ILE A 233 -8.95 2.47 18.92
N LYS A 234 -8.76 3.34 17.94
CA LYS A 234 -9.31 4.71 17.92
C LYS A 234 -10.72 4.80 17.35
N VAL A 235 -11.17 3.79 16.60
CA VAL A 235 -12.54 3.72 16.08
C VAL A 235 -13.35 2.69 16.85
N PHE A 236 -12.98 1.41 16.81
CA PHE A 236 -13.79 0.36 17.44
C PHE A 236 -13.79 0.44 18.97
N LYS A 237 -12.61 0.31 19.60
CA LYS A 237 -12.49 0.33 21.07
C LYS A 237 -12.99 1.66 21.65
N ALA A 238 -12.55 2.79 21.09
CA ALA A 238 -12.96 4.11 21.56
C ALA A 238 -14.48 4.32 21.50
N LYS A 239 -15.15 3.97 20.39
CA LYS A 239 -16.62 4.10 20.27
C LYS A 239 -17.37 3.17 21.22
N LEU A 240 -16.86 1.96 21.45
CA LEU A 240 -17.46 1.01 22.39
C LEU A 240 -17.22 1.38 23.86
N LEU A 241 -16.37 2.36 24.15
CA LEU A 241 -16.15 2.95 25.48
C LEU A 241 -16.88 4.28 25.67
N GLU A 242 -17.67 4.74 24.69
CA GLU A 242 -18.49 5.95 24.87
C GLU A 242 -19.56 5.73 25.97
N PRO A 243 -20.03 6.80 26.65
CA PRO A 243 -20.90 6.68 27.83
C PRO A 243 -22.17 5.86 27.61
N GLN A 244 -22.71 5.82 26.40
CA GLN A 244 -23.89 4.99 26.09
C GLN A 244 -23.63 3.48 26.23
N TRP A 245 -22.37 3.06 26.30
CA TRP A 245 -21.93 1.66 26.37
C TRP A 245 -21.30 1.29 27.72
N ALA A 246 -21.41 2.12 28.75
CA ALA A 246 -20.76 1.88 30.05
C ALA A 246 -21.06 0.49 30.68
N HIS A 247 -22.22 -0.10 30.38
CA HIS A 247 -22.64 -1.41 30.88
C HIS A 247 -21.91 -2.61 30.22
N ILE A 248 -21.20 -2.39 29.11
CA ILE A 248 -20.36 -3.39 28.43
C ILE A 248 -18.86 -3.05 28.51
N GLU A 249 -18.46 -2.05 29.29
CA GLU A 249 -17.07 -1.58 29.39
C GLU A 249 -16.11 -2.74 29.73
N ARG A 250 -16.47 -3.59 30.70
CA ARG A 250 -15.67 -4.78 31.04
C ARG A 250 -15.48 -5.71 29.85
N GLU A 251 -16.54 -6.01 29.11
CA GLU A 251 -16.49 -6.90 27.96
C GLU A 251 -15.64 -6.31 26.83
N VAL A 252 -15.70 -4.99 26.64
CA VAL A 252 -14.82 -4.28 25.71
C VAL A 252 -13.36 -4.48 26.12
N HIS A 253 -13.00 -4.30 27.39
CA HIS A 253 -11.64 -4.55 27.86
C HIS A 253 -11.17 -6.00 27.62
N ILE A 254 -12.05 -6.99 27.80
CA ILE A 254 -11.73 -8.40 27.53
C ILE A 254 -11.48 -8.62 26.03
N VAL A 255 -12.35 -8.09 25.15
CA VAL A 255 -12.25 -8.31 23.69
C VAL A 255 -10.99 -7.67 23.09
N PHE A 256 -10.64 -6.46 23.54
CA PHE A 256 -9.47 -5.74 23.01
C PHE A 256 -8.17 -6.07 23.77
N CYS A 257 -8.24 -6.65 24.96
CA CYS A 257 -7.08 -7.17 25.70
C CYS A 257 -5.91 -6.14 25.76
N ASN A 258 -4.69 -6.60 25.46
CA ASN A 258 -3.43 -5.88 25.47
C ASN A 258 -3.08 -5.28 24.09
N ILE A 259 -4.09 -4.82 23.35
CA ILE A 259 -3.88 -4.19 22.03
C ILE A 259 -3.04 -2.90 22.09
N GLY A 260 -2.92 -2.28 23.28
CA GLY A 260 -2.03 -1.14 23.51
C GLY A 260 -0.56 -1.54 23.39
N ASP A 261 -0.16 -2.59 24.08
CA ASP A 261 1.21 -3.14 24.05
C ASP A 261 1.61 -3.54 22.61
N LEU A 262 0.67 -4.09 21.85
CA LEU A 262 0.88 -4.40 20.43
C LEU A 262 1.09 -3.14 19.57
N LEU A 263 0.42 -2.04 19.90
CA LEU A 263 0.63 -0.77 19.22
C LEU A 263 2.01 -0.20 19.55
N GLU A 264 2.46 -0.32 20.79
CA GLU A 264 3.79 0.09 21.22
C GLU A 264 4.88 -0.70 20.50
N LEU A 265 4.81 -2.03 20.51
CA LEU A 265 5.72 -2.91 19.75
C LEU A 265 5.77 -2.53 18.27
N SER A 266 4.61 -2.32 17.64
CA SER A 266 4.57 -1.95 16.22
C SER A 266 5.20 -0.59 15.92
N ASN A 267 5.04 0.40 16.81
CA ASN A 267 5.74 1.66 16.65
C ASN A 267 7.26 1.50 16.83
N LEU A 268 7.70 0.70 17.83
CA LEU A 268 9.12 0.42 18.05
C LEU A 268 9.75 -0.31 16.85
N MET A 269 9.05 -1.30 16.30
CA MET A 269 9.45 -2.01 15.09
C MET A 269 9.55 -1.05 13.91
N LEU A 270 8.55 -0.18 13.70
CA LEU A 270 8.58 0.79 12.61
C LEU A 270 9.79 1.73 12.75
N SER A 271 10.01 2.29 13.95
CA SER A 271 11.15 3.17 14.21
C SER A 271 12.48 2.48 13.92
N ALA A 272 12.69 1.26 14.41
CA ALA A 272 13.91 0.49 14.14
C ALA A 272 14.17 0.29 12.64
N LEU A 273 13.12 0.04 11.85
CA LEU A 273 13.22 -0.17 10.41
C LEU A 273 13.44 1.14 9.64
N GLU A 274 12.78 2.23 10.04
CA GLU A 274 12.92 3.55 9.42
C GLU A 274 14.29 4.17 9.71
N ASP A 275 14.77 4.08 10.95
CA ASP A 275 16.09 4.57 11.37
C ASP A 275 17.19 3.89 10.54
N ALA A 276 17.09 2.58 10.32
CA ALA A 276 18.04 1.85 9.48
C ALA A 276 17.99 2.27 8.00
N LEU A 277 16.85 2.78 7.51
CA LEU A 277 16.66 3.24 6.15
C LEU A 277 17.05 4.71 5.91
N GLU A 278 17.37 5.48 6.95
CA GLU A 278 17.77 6.90 6.80
C GLU A 278 19.00 7.08 5.92
N SER A 279 19.89 6.09 5.89
CA SER A 279 21.08 6.09 5.04
C SER A 279 20.78 5.47 3.66
N GLU A 280 20.89 6.27 2.58
CA GLU A 280 20.60 5.78 1.22
C GLU A 280 21.71 4.87 0.66
N ASP A 281 22.95 5.09 1.07
CA ASP A 281 24.13 4.43 0.49
C ASP A 281 24.48 3.08 1.16
N GLU A 282 23.98 2.82 2.36
CA GLU A 282 24.31 1.62 3.14
C GLU A 282 23.20 0.55 3.09
N ILE A 283 23.60 -0.70 3.33
CA ILE A 283 22.66 -1.81 3.51
C ILE A 283 22.08 -1.67 4.92
N PRO A 284 20.74 -1.59 5.07
CA PRO A 284 20.11 -1.27 6.33
C PRO A 284 20.02 -2.51 7.22
N PHE A 285 21.14 -3.01 7.74
CA PHE A 285 21.14 -4.18 8.63
C PHE A 285 20.39 -3.86 9.92
N VAL A 286 19.28 -4.56 10.18
CA VAL A 286 18.34 -4.30 11.30
C VAL A 286 18.36 -5.39 12.37
N GLY A 287 19.27 -6.37 12.25
CA GLY A 287 19.29 -7.55 13.10
C GLY A 287 19.48 -7.24 14.58
N SER A 288 20.34 -6.26 14.90
CA SER A 288 20.60 -5.79 16.26
C SER A 288 19.35 -5.20 16.91
N GLU A 289 18.68 -4.29 16.21
CA GLU A 289 17.54 -3.53 16.67
C GLU A 289 16.35 -4.47 16.91
N ILE A 290 16.12 -5.41 15.98
CA ILE A 290 15.07 -6.44 16.14
C ILE A 290 15.41 -7.38 17.30
N LEU A 291 16.69 -7.72 17.51
CA LEU A 291 17.11 -8.54 18.64
C LEU A 291 16.85 -7.84 19.98
N ASP A 292 17.13 -6.54 20.07
CA ASP A 292 16.85 -5.75 21.27
C ASP A 292 15.36 -5.79 21.64
N LEU A 293 14.47 -5.67 20.65
CA LEU A 293 13.01 -5.83 20.86
C LEU A 293 12.65 -7.24 21.33
N ALA A 294 13.32 -8.27 20.80
CA ALA A 294 13.08 -9.65 21.21
C ALA A 294 13.58 -9.93 22.63
N LEU A 295 14.74 -9.39 23.02
CA LEU A 295 15.32 -9.52 24.35
C LEU A 295 14.55 -8.72 25.41
N ALA A 296 13.96 -7.59 25.03
CA ALA A 296 13.04 -6.82 25.86
C ALA A 296 11.65 -7.49 26.02
N GLU A 297 11.46 -8.69 25.46
CA GLU A 297 10.20 -9.46 25.49
C GLU A 297 9.01 -8.75 24.84
N GLU A 298 9.22 -7.76 23.98
CA GLU A 298 8.13 -6.98 23.36
C GLU A 298 7.16 -7.90 22.57
N PHE A 299 7.71 -8.89 21.86
CA PHE A 299 6.90 -9.90 21.12
C PHE A 299 6.03 -10.80 22.02
N HIS A 300 6.23 -10.79 23.34
CA HIS A 300 5.36 -11.49 24.28
C HIS A 300 3.93 -10.92 24.26
N ALA A 301 3.75 -9.66 23.84
CA ALA A 301 2.45 -9.05 23.64
C ALA A 301 1.57 -9.89 22.69
N TYR A 302 2.14 -10.49 21.65
CA TYR A 302 1.41 -11.37 20.73
C TYR A 302 0.97 -12.68 21.38
N PHE A 303 1.82 -13.29 22.21
CA PHE A 303 1.42 -14.48 22.97
C PHE A 303 0.26 -14.17 23.90
N THR A 304 0.36 -13.07 24.65
CA THR A 304 -0.69 -12.64 25.59
C THR A 304 -2.01 -12.43 24.85
N PHE A 305 -1.98 -11.71 23.73
CA PHE A 305 -3.16 -11.46 22.90
C PHE A 305 -3.76 -12.77 22.34
N ALA A 306 -2.93 -13.63 21.76
CA ALA A 306 -3.35 -14.91 21.21
C ALA A 306 -3.90 -15.85 22.29
N TYR A 307 -3.28 -15.89 23.47
CA TYR A 307 -3.76 -16.70 24.59
C TYR A 307 -5.12 -16.22 25.09
N LYS A 308 -5.31 -14.91 25.27
CA LYS A 308 -6.58 -14.30 25.66
C LYS A 308 -7.69 -14.49 24.64
N ARG A 309 -7.33 -14.65 23.36
CA ARG A 309 -8.29 -14.90 22.28
C ARG A 309 -8.53 -16.38 21.98
N LEU A 310 -7.57 -17.27 22.16
CA LEU A 310 -7.69 -18.65 21.66
C LEU A 310 -7.75 -19.69 22.78
N SER A 311 -7.30 -19.36 24.00
CA SER A 311 -7.28 -20.31 25.09
C SER A 311 -8.67 -20.56 25.66
N ARG A 312 -9.03 -21.84 25.78
CA ARG A 312 -10.26 -22.31 26.45
C ARG A 312 -10.06 -22.54 27.95
N ASN A 313 -8.82 -22.44 28.44
CA ASN A 313 -8.45 -22.73 29.82
C ASN A 313 -8.67 -21.52 30.76
N GLN A 314 -9.42 -20.52 30.33
CA GLN A 314 -9.71 -19.31 31.09
C GLN A 314 -11.06 -19.42 31.79
N GLU A 315 -11.19 -18.72 32.91
CA GLU A 315 -12.47 -18.51 33.57
C GLU A 315 -13.51 -17.97 32.57
N PRO A 316 -14.75 -18.48 32.56
CA PRO A 316 -15.78 -18.06 31.59
C PRO A 316 -16.00 -16.54 31.52
N SER A 317 -15.81 -15.83 32.63
CA SER A 317 -15.92 -14.36 32.72
C SER A 317 -14.78 -13.59 32.06
N GLU A 318 -13.67 -14.26 31.76
CA GLU A 318 -12.46 -13.68 31.16
C GLU A 318 -12.29 -14.10 29.69
N GLN A 319 -13.18 -14.95 29.18
CA GLN A 319 -13.13 -15.41 27.79
C GLN A 319 -13.68 -14.34 26.84
N TRP A 320 -13.03 -14.18 25.69
CA TRP A 320 -13.46 -13.20 24.70
C TRP A 320 -14.78 -13.56 24.00
N ARG A 321 -15.09 -14.85 23.77
CA ARG A 321 -16.32 -15.26 23.05
C ARG A 321 -17.59 -14.84 23.80
N PRO A 322 -17.76 -15.13 25.11
CA PRO A 322 -18.88 -14.63 25.88
C PRO A 322 -18.94 -13.09 25.96
N ALA A 323 -17.79 -12.43 26.12
CA ALA A 323 -17.70 -10.98 26.15
C ALA A 323 -18.17 -10.36 24.82
N TYR A 324 -17.67 -10.87 23.70
CA TYR A 324 -18.07 -10.47 22.36
C TYR A 324 -19.56 -10.74 22.11
N ALA A 325 -20.07 -11.91 22.51
CA ALA A 325 -21.50 -12.22 22.39
C ALA A 325 -22.38 -11.22 23.16
N LYS A 326 -21.97 -10.76 24.34
CA LYS A 326 -22.69 -9.72 25.09
C LYS A 326 -22.67 -8.37 24.37
N ILE A 327 -21.54 -7.97 23.78
CA ILE A 327 -21.46 -6.77 22.93
C ILE A 327 -22.42 -6.89 21.74
N VAL A 328 -22.38 -8.02 21.03
CA VAL A 328 -23.24 -8.31 19.87
C VAL A 328 -24.72 -8.25 20.26
N ASN A 329 -25.12 -8.92 21.33
CA ASN A 329 -26.51 -8.92 21.79
C ASN A 329 -27.00 -7.50 22.15
N THR A 330 -26.12 -6.69 22.74
CA THR A 330 -26.43 -5.30 23.05
C THR A 330 -26.66 -4.49 21.77
N ILE A 331 -25.80 -4.66 20.77
CA ILE A 331 -25.93 -3.99 19.46
C ILE A 331 -27.21 -4.43 18.74
N LEU A 332 -27.51 -5.73 18.73
CA LEU A 332 -28.69 -6.30 18.07
C LEU A 332 -30.01 -5.92 18.75
N SER A 333 -29.98 -5.47 20.01
CA SER A 333 -31.18 -4.96 20.71
C SER A 333 -31.67 -3.61 20.16
N LYS A 334 -30.87 -2.93 19.33
CA LYS A 334 -31.24 -1.65 18.73
C LYS A 334 -32.31 -1.81 17.63
N PRO A 335 -33.26 -0.86 17.51
CA PRO A 335 -34.31 -0.92 16.49
C PRO A 335 -33.78 -0.76 15.06
N THR A 336 -32.64 -0.07 14.89
CA THR A 336 -31.95 0.08 13.59
C THR A 336 -30.44 -0.07 13.80
N LEU A 337 -29.81 -0.82 12.89
CA LEU A 337 -28.36 -1.04 12.90
C LEU A 337 -27.67 -0.02 11.99
N GLY A 338 -26.79 0.80 12.57
CA GLY A 338 -25.94 1.71 11.82
C GLY A 338 -24.78 0.98 11.11
N LEU A 339 -24.00 1.74 10.33
CA LEU A 339 -22.80 1.20 9.67
C LEU A 339 -21.75 0.71 10.68
N PHE A 340 -21.59 1.41 11.80
CA PHE A 340 -20.69 0.99 12.88
C PHE A 340 -21.14 -0.32 13.53
N ASP A 341 -22.44 -0.47 13.78
CA ASP A 341 -22.99 -1.69 14.37
C ASP A 341 -22.71 -2.90 13.46
N LYS A 342 -22.93 -2.76 12.15
CA LYS A 342 -22.58 -3.80 11.15
C LYS A 342 -21.08 -4.06 11.09
N ALA A 343 -20.24 -3.03 11.26
CA ALA A 343 -18.79 -3.18 11.32
C ALA A 343 -18.36 -4.04 12.52
N VAL A 344 -18.96 -3.83 13.69
CA VAL A 344 -18.66 -4.62 14.89
C VAL A 344 -19.03 -6.08 14.66
N LEU A 345 -20.21 -6.34 14.06
CA LEU A 345 -20.71 -7.70 13.83
C LEU A 345 -19.86 -8.50 12.83
N HIS A 346 -19.49 -7.89 11.70
CA HIS A 346 -18.93 -8.62 10.56
C HIS A 346 -17.45 -8.39 10.30
N LEU A 347 -16.87 -7.26 10.74
CA LEU A 347 -15.48 -6.90 10.41
C LEU A 347 -14.54 -6.96 11.62
N LEU A 348 -15.00 -6.59 12.81
CA LEU A 348 -14.15 -6.57 14.02
C LEU A 348 -13.48 -7.94 14.32
N PRO A 349 -14.17 -9.09 14.23
CA PRO A 349 -13.52 -10.38 14.43
C PRO A 349 -12.33 -10.62 13.50
N ASN A 350 -12.46 -10.23 12.22
CA ASN A 350 -11.41 -10.38 11.21
C ASN A 350 -10.22 -9.47 11.52
N TYR A 351 -10.48 -8.20 11.88
CA TYR A 351 -9.40 -7.29 12.29
C TYR A 351 -8.61 -7.84 13.48
N LEU A 352 -9.28 -8.41 14.48
CA LEU A 352 -8.62 -8.97 15.65
C LEU A 352 -7.87 -10.28 15.34
N VAL A 353 -8.31 -11.08 14.37
CA VAL A 353 -7.53 -12.25 13.91
C VAL A 353 -6.30 -11.84 13.12
N ASN A 354 -6.41 -10.79 12.29
CA ASN A 354 -5.28 -10.24 11.52
C ASN A 354 -4.13 -9.76 12.42
N ILE A 355 -4.43 -9.34 13.65
CA ILE A 355 -3.39 -9.05 14.65
C ILE A 355 -2.53 -10.28 14.92
N ILE A 356 -3.14 -11.46 15.13
CA ILE A 356 -2.38 -12.70 15.33
C ILE A 356 -1.59 -13.08 14.06
N ALA A 357 -2.16 -12.81 12.88
CA ALA A 357 -1.48 -13.05 11.61
C ALA A 357 -0.17 -12.26 11.46
N GLN A 358 -0.15 -11.00 11.92
CA GLN A 358 1.03 -10.13 11.83
C GLN A 358 2.28 -10.74 12.50
N PHE A 359 2.12 -11.46 13.62
CA PHE A 359 3.24 -12.15 14.27
C PHE A 359 3.93 -13.15 13.34
N PHE A 360 3.16 -13.92 12.57
CA PHE A 360 3.71 -14.88 11.61
C PHE A 360 4.40 -14.18 10.44
N GLN A 361 3.91 -13.00 10.06
CA GLN A 361 4.56 -12.17 9.05
C GLN A 361 5.93 -11.67 9.54
N TYR A 362 6.05 -11.22 10.80
CA TYR A 362 7.35 -10.89 11.38
C TYR A 362 8.30 -12.08 11.35
N TYR A 363 7.85 -13.24 11.83
CA TYR A 363 8.69 -14.43 11.85
C TYR A 363 9.20 -14.79 10.44
N LYS A 364 8.33 -14.70 9.42
CA LYS A 364 8.70 -14.94 8.02
C LYS A 364 9.70 -13.90 7.53
N ASN A 365 9.42 -12.61 7.69
CA ASN A 365 10.28 -11.53 7.21
C ASN A 365 11.67 -11.59 7.86
N ILE A 366 11.75 -11.85 9.17
CA ILE A 366 13.02 -12.03 9.91
C ILE A 366 13.77 -13.27 9.40
N THR A 367 13.06 -14.34 9.05
CA THR A 367 13.67 -15.52 8.41
C THR A 367 14.25 -15.18 7.03
N ASP A 368 13.53 -14.39 6.24
CA ASP A 368 14.00 -13.94 4.92
C ASP A 368 15.23 -13.02 5.05
N LEU A 369 15.22 -12.07 6.00
CA LEU A 369 16.38 -11.23 6.33
C LEU A 369 17.60 -12.08 6.76
N TYR A 370 17.41 -13.07 7.62
CA TYR A 370 18.48 -13.98 8.04
C TYR A 370 19.11 -14.71 6.85
N GLU A 371 18.28 -15.22 5.93
CA GLU A 371 18.76 -15.92 4.73
C GLU A 371 19.45 -14.99 3.72
N ILE A 372 19.10 -13.71 3.69
CA ILE A 372 19.77 -12.70 2.88
C ILE A 372 21.10 -12.30 3.54
N SER A 373 21.09 -11.99 4.84
CA SER A 373 22.27 -11.63 5.64
C SER A 373 23.37 -12.69 5.55
N ARG A 374 22.99 -13.98 5.66
CA ARG A 374 23.91 -15.11 5.48
C ARG A 374 24.57 -15.12 4.09
N LYS A 375 23.86 -14.69 3.04
CA LYS A 375 24.40 -14.62 1.66
C LYS A 375 25.29 -13.40 1.46
N GLU A 376 25.02 -12.32 2.17
CA GLU A 376 25.81 -11.09 2.16
C GLU A 376 27.03 -11.14 3.10
N TYR A 377 27.22 -12.27 3.82
CA TYR A 377 28.33 -12.54 4.73
C TYR A 377 28.45 -11.54 5.91
N ASN A 378 27.35 -10.88 6.29
CA ASN A 378 27.31 -10.08 7.51
C ASN A 378 27.07 -10.98 8.73
N ARG A 379 28.14 -11.33 9.44
CA ARG A 379 28.06 -12.26 10.58
C ARG A 379 27.34 -11.67 11.78
N ASP A 380 27.45 -10.36 12.01
CA ASP A 380 26.88 -9.73 13.20
C ASP A 380 25.36 -9.69 13.08
N ASP A 381 24.86 -9.24 11.92
CA ASP A 381 23.44 -9.24 11.59
C ASP A 381 22.86 -10.67 11.48
N GLU A 382 23.59 -11.61 10.86
CA GLU A 382 23.20 -13.02 10.81
C GLU A 382 23.01 -13.62 12.22
N ASN A 383 23.95 -13.37 13.13
CA ASN A 383 23.88 -13.89 14.49
C ASN A 383 22.73 -13.26 15.26
N ALA A 384 22.52 -11.95 15.13
CA ALA A 384 21.43 -11.26 15.80
C ALA A 384 20.05 -11.78 15.35
N LEU A 385 19.84 -11.89 14.04
CA LEU A 385 18.60 -12.44 13.47
C LEU A 385 18.38 -13.90 13.86
N LYS A 386 19.44 -14.72 13.91
CA LYS A 386 19.37 -16.11 14.35
C LYS A 386 18.93 -16.23 15.81
N GLU A 387 19.46 -15.37 16.68
CA GLU A 387 19.08 -15.34 18.08
C GLU A 387 17.63 -14.89 18.26
N THR A 388 17.22 -13.84 17.56
CA THR A 388 15.81 -13.40 17.45
C THR A 388 14.90 -14.56 17.07
N LEU A 389 15.20 -15.30 15.99
CA LEU A 389 14.40 -16.45 15.56
C LEU A 389 14.31 -17.54 16.63
N SER A 390 15.37 -17.75 17.42
CA SER A 390 15.42 -18.70 18.53
C SER A 390 14.53 -18.30 19.72
N ILE A 391 14.34 -16.99 19.93
CA ILE A 391 13.38 -16.45 20.90
C ILE A 391 11.96 -16.62 20.34
N LEU A 392 11.71 -16.14 19.12
CA LEU A 392 10.38 -16.09 18.52
C LEU A 392 9.80 -17.49 18.21
N ILE A 393 10.62 -18.51 17.94
CA ILE A 393 10.12 -19.87 17.67
C ILE A 393 9.35 -20.46 18.85
N LYS A 394 9.68 -20.08 20.09
CA LYS A 394 8.96 -20.53 21.29
C LYS A 394 7.55 -19.94 21.29
N THR A 395 7.44 -18.63 21.08
CA THR A 395 6.16 -17.91 20.95
C THR A 395 5.34 -18.43 19.77
N LYS A 396 5.97 -18.65 18.61
CA LYS A 396 5.33 -19.20 17.41
C LYS A 396 4.66 -20.54 17.69
N LYS A 397 5.39 -21.49 18.26
CA LYS A 397 4.86 -22.83 18.58
C LYS A 397 3.67 -22.73 19.55
N ALA A 398 3.77 -21.90 20.57
CA ALA A 398 2.69 -21.71 21.53
C ALA A 398 1.42 -21.16 20.87
N ILE A 399 1.54 -20.17 19.97
CA ILE A 399 0.41 -19.61 19.21
C ILE A 399 -0.16 -20.64 18.22
N GLU A 400 0.69 -21.40 17.52
CA GLU A 400 0.26 -22.47 16.62
C GLU A 400 -0.57 -23.55 17.34
N ASP A 401 -0.14 -23.95 18.53
CA ASP A 401 -0.85 -24.96 19.31
C ASP A 401 -2.20 -24.44 19.84
N LEU A 402 -2.28 -23.16 20.19
CA LEU A 402 -3.55 -22.50 20.50
C LEU A 402 -4.50 -22.49 19.30
N LEU A 403 -4.00 -22.16 18.10
CA LEU A 403 -4.81 -22.11 16.88
C LEU A 403 -5.37 -23.48 16.48
N LYS A 404 -4.58 -24.55 16.60
CA LYS A 404 -5.04 -25.93 16.29
C LYS A 404 -6.24 -26.35 17.14
N ASN A 405 -6.33 -25.86 18.37
CA ASN A 405 -7.38 -26.22 19.33
C ASN A 405 -8.67 -25.43 19.12
N ASP A 406 -8.65 -24.34 18.35
CA ASP A 406 -9.82 -23.46 18.17
C ASP A 406 -10.53 -23.60 16.80
N LEU A 407 -10.10 -24.55 15.96
CA LEU A 407 -10.70 -24.84 14.66
C LEU A 407 -12.12 -25.44 14.81
N VAL A 408 -13.11 -24.57 15.00
CA VAL A 408 -14.52 -24.85 14.71
C VAL A 408 -14.98 -23.78 13.71
N ASP A 409 -15.38 -24.25 12.54
CA ASP A 409 -15.97 -23.49 11.42
C ASP A 409 -16.98 -22.46 11.90
N GLU A 410 -16.64 -21.18 11.78
CA GLU A 410 -17.62 -20.12 11.64
C GLU A 410 -17.33 -19.44 10.29
N HIS A 411 -18.07 -19.84 9.25
CA HIS A 411 -18.14 -19.10 8.02
C HIS A 411 -18.66 -17.68 8.34
N ILE A 412 -17.76 -16.71 8.41
CA ILE A 412 -18.13 -15.30 8.47
C ILE A 412 -18.47 -14.91 7.03
N GLU A 413 -19.75 -14.97 6.67
CA GLU A 413 -20.23 -14.42 5.40
C GLU A 413 -19.75 -12.97 5.25
N GLN A 414 -19.02 -12.70 4.17
CA GLN A 414 -18.63 -11.33 3.85
C GLN A 414 -19.91 -10.56 3.46
N PRO A 415 -20.28 -9.49 4.19
CA PRO A 415 -21.49 -8.77 3.87
C PRO A 415 -21.35 -8.11 2.50
N GLU A 416 -22.41 -8.13 1.68
CA GLU A 416 -22.50 -7.47 0.35
C GLU A 416 -22.21 -5.95 0.37
N SER A 417 -21.98 -5.37 1.54
CA SER A 417 -21.68 -3.95 1.78
C SER A 417 -20.36 -3.70 2.53
N ALA A 418 -19.45 -4.68 2.59
CA ALA A 418 -18.17 -4.57 3.29
C ALA A 418 -17.37 -3.33 2.89
N ASP A 419 -17.35 -2.97 1.60
CA ASP A 419 -16.59 -1.82 1.09
C ASP A 419 -17.16 -0.48 1.57
N VAL A 420 -18.49 -0.36 1.65
CA VAL A 420 -19.15 0.84 2.19
C VAL A 420 -18.83 0.99 3.68
N ILE A 421 -18.83 -0.13 4.41
CA ILE A 421 -18.50 -0.15 5.83
C ILE A 421 -17.01 0.20 6.03
N ARG A 422 -16.10 -0.35 5.23
CA ARG A 422 -14.67 -0.02 5.26
C ARG A 422 -14.43 1.46 4.99
N SER A 423 -15.03 2.02 3.93
CA SER A 423 -14.91 3.45 3.61
C SER A 423 -15.45 4.34 4.75
N TYR A 424 -16.54 3.94 5.40
CA TYR A 424 -17.04 4.62 6.59
C TYR A 424 -16.02 4.61 7.74
N LEU A 425 -15.43 3.44 8.04
CA LEU A 425 -14.43 3.29 9.10
C LEU A 425 -13.15 4.08 8.81
N GLU A 426 -12.70 4.09 7.56
CA GLU A 426 -11.54 4.86 7.12
C GLU A 426 -11.75 6.36 7.31
N ARG A 427 -12.92 6.87 6.90
CA ARG A 427 -13.27 8.28 7.09
C ARG A 427 -13.34 8.65 8.57
N GLU A 428 -13.87 7.75 9.40
CA GLU A 428 -13.92 7.96 10.86
C GLU A 428 -12.51 7.97 11.47
N LEU A 429 -11.65 7.03 11.08
CA LEU A 429 -10.26 7.00 11.52
C LEU A 429 -9.54 8.30 11.14
N GLU A 430 -9.69 8.74 9.89
CA GLU A 430 -9.06 9.96 9.39
C GLU A 430 -9.51 11.19 10.18
N SER A 431 -10.81 11.28 10.50
CA SER A 431 -11.36 12.33 11.36
C SER A 431 -10.72 12.34 12.76
N LYS A 432 -10.53 11.15 13.37
CA LYS A 432 -9.90 11.02 14.68
C LYS A 432 -8.41 11.40 14.64
N LEU A 433 -7.67 10.92 13.65
CA LEU A 433 -6.24 11.25 13.49
C LEU A 433 -6.04 12.74 13.21
N GLN A 434 -6.90 13.35 12.39
CA GLN A 434 -6.86 14.78 12.11
C GLN A 434 -7.16 15.61 13.36
N LEU A 435 -8.10 15.18 14.21
CA LEU A 435 -8.36 15.83 15.49
C LEU A 435 -7.13 15.81 16.40
N GLU A 436 -6.46 14.65 16.51
CA GLU A 436 -5.24 14.50 17.31
C GLU A 436 -4.10 15.37 16.79
N ARG A 437 -3.91 15.45 15.47
CA ARG A 437 -2.90 16.34 14.85
C ARG A 437 -3.14 17.82 15.15
N ASN A 438 -4.40 18.19 15.39
CA ASN A 438 -4.81 19.55 15.72
C ASN A 438 -4.76 19.85 17.23
N LEU A 439 -4.56 18.84 18.09
CA LEU A 439 -4.38 19.09 19.51
C LEU A 439 -3.07 19.85 19.74
N PRO A 440 -3.07 20.90 20.57
CA PRO A 440 -1.84 21.57 20.94
C PRO A 440 -0.94 20.59 21.70
N LEU A 441 0.39 20.77 21.57
CA LEU A 441 1.34 20.03 22.38
C LEU A 441 0.95 20.19 23.87
N PRO A 442 0.95 19.11 24.68
CA PRO A 442 0.52 19.17 26.07
C PRO A 442 1.30 20.21 26.89
N TYR A 443 2.54 20.47 26.48
CA TYR A 443 3.38 21.49 27.06
C TYR A 443 4.35 22.03 26.01
N MET A 444 4.44 23.35 25.91
CA MET A 444 5.46 24.05 25.14
C MET A 444 6.17 24.99 26.11
N PRO A 445 7.47 24.79 26.39
CA PRO A 445 8.18 25.64 27.35
C PRO A 445 8.12 27.11 26.89
N PRO A 446 8.09 28.10 27.79
CA PRO A 446 8.08 29.51 27.39
C PRO A 446 9.36 29.88 26.62
N PRO A 447 9.33 30.89 25.71
CA PRO A 447 10.47 31.26 24.86
C PRO A 447 11.75 31.61 25.64
N ASP A 448 11.58 32.09 26.88
CA ASP A 448 12.69 32.41 27.80
C ASP A 448 13.50 31.18 28.21
N ILE A 449 12.86 30.00 28.22
CA ILE A 449 13.48 28.71 28.58
C ILE A 449 13.83 27.93 27.30
N TYR A 450 13.01 28.02 26.25
CA TYR A 450 13.21 27.30 25.00
C TYR A 450 12.96 28.23 23.82
N ARG A 451 14.02 28.80 23.25
CA ARG A 451 13.92 29.87 22.23
C ARG A 451 13.16 29.46 20.95
N PHE A 452 13.10 28.17 20.64
CA PHE A 452 12.32 27.65 19.50
C PHE A 452 10.82 27.54 19.78
N SER A 453 10.35 27.94 20.96
CA SER A 453 8.91 28.03 21.25
C SER A 453 8.28 29.39 20.97
N GLU A 454 9.05 30.36 20.48
CA GLU A 454 8.50 31.64 20.05
C GLU A 454 7.40 31.40 19.00
N PRO A 455 6.20 31.98 19.13
CA PRO A 455 5.14 31.77 18.15
C PRO A 455 5.53 32.33 16.78
N ASP A 456 5.04 31.71 15.71
CA ASP A 456 5.21 32.23 14.35
C ASP A 456 4.57 33.62 14.22
N SER A 457 5.29 34.55 13.62
CA SER A 457 4.85 35.90 13.31
C SER A 457 5.37 36.32 11.93
N PRO A 458 4.72 37.27 11.25
CA PRO A 458 5.21 37.77 9.95
C PRO A 458 6.60 38.43 10.04
N GLU A 459 7.07 38.74 11.24
CA GLU A 459 8.39 39.31 11.51
C GLU A 459 9.48 38.22 11.62
N ASN A 460 9.13 37.03 12.14
CA ASN A 460 10.10 35.97 12.41
C ASN A 460 10.09 34.81 11.39
N ILE A 461 8.99 34.60 10.66
CA ILE A 461 8.88 33.62 9.57
C ILE A 461 7.84 34.03 8.52
N LYS A 462 8.17 33.83 7.24
CA LYS A 462 7.28 34.07 6.11
C LYS A 462 7.36 32.92 5.12
N PHE A 463 6.20 32.38 4.78
CA PHE A 463 6.06 31.31 3.78
C PHE A 463 5.80 31.90 2.39
N GLU A 464 6.12 31.13 1.35
CA GLU A 464 5.70 31.47 0.00
C GLU A 464 4.19 31.31 -0.14
N SER A 465 3.54 32.37 -0.65
CA SER A 465 2.11 32.34 -0.97
C SER A 465 1.90 31.49 -2.21
N ILE A 466 1.54 30.22 -2.02
CA ILE A 466 1.16 29.34 -3.12
C ILE A 466 -0.20 29.83 -3.63
N SER A 467 -0.23 30.32 -4.86
CA SER A 467 -1.46 30.70 -5.56
C SER A 467 -2.16 29.42 -6.03
N GLY A 468 -2.84 28.72 -5.12
CA GLY A 468 -3.54 27.47 -5.43
C GLY A 468 -4.20 26.88 -4.19
N ASP A 469 -5.52 26.99 -4.14
CA ASP A 469 -6.38 26.45 -3.09
C ASP A 469 -6.38 24.91 -3.17
N GLY A 470 -6.09 24.25 -2.05
CA GLY A 470 -6.24 22.80 -1.86
C GLY A 470 -4.94 21.98 -1.88
N ASP A 471 -4.31 21.79 -0.72
CA ASP A 471 -4.16 20.47 -0.07
C ASP A 471 -3.42 20.62 1.27
N GLY A 472 -3.99 20.12 2.37
CA GLY A 472 -3.49 20.29 3.74
C GLY A 472 -2.27 19.42 4.09
N ASN A 473 -1.55 18.94 3.08
CA ASN A 473 -0.49 17.94 3.19
C ASN A 473 0.82 18.32 2.50
N ARG A 474 0.95 19.56 2.01
CA ARG A 474 2.24 20.05 1.46
C ARG A 474 3.09 20.70 2.54
N ILE A 475 4.36 20.28 2.62
CA ILE A 475 5.37 20.88 3.48
C ILE A 475 5.50 22.38 3.11
N PRO A 476 5.34 23.32 4.08
CA PRO A 476 5.43 24.76 3.81
C PRO A 476 6.81 25.16 3.30
N VAL A 477 6.86 25.88 2.17
CA VAL A 477 8.11 26.45 1.65
C VAL A 477 8.38 27.80 2.33
N ILE A 478 9.54 27.91 2.97
CA ILE A 478 9.96 29.10 3.72
C ILE A 478 10.59 30.10 2.74
N LYS A 479 10.01 31.30 2.64
CA LYS A 479 10.56 32.41 1.86
C LYS A 479 11.64 33.16 2.63
N PHE A 480 11.40 33.37 3.91
CA PHE A 480 12.30 34.04 4.83
C PHE A 480 11.99 33.56 6.25
N ALA A 481 13.03 33.38 7.06
CA ALA A 481 12.89 33.12 8.48
C ALA A 481 14.10 33.69 9.21
N THR A 482 13.92 34.01 10.50
CA THR A 482 15.06 34.19 11.40
C THR A 482 15.82 32.88 11.54
N LEU A 483 17.10 32.93 11.94
CA LEU A 483 17.91 31.73 12.15
C LEU A 483 17.26 30.77 13.16
N ILE A 484 16.64 31.30 14.23
CA ILE A 484 15.93 30.51 15.23
C ILE A 484 14.80 29.73 14.57
N LYS A 485 13.95 30.41 13.78
CA LYS A 485 12.84 29.79 13.07
C LYS A 485 13.30 28.82 11.97
N LEU A 486 14.42 29.10 11.31
CA LEU A 486 14.98 28.20 10.30
C LEU A 486 15.46 26.88 10.92
N VAL A 487 16.17 26.95 12.05
CA VAL A 487 16.60 25.78 12.82
C VAL A 487 15.42 25.04 13.44
N GLU A 488 14.41 25.75 13.96
CA GLU A 488 13.14 25.11 14.38
C GLU A 488 12.51 24.30 13.25
N ARG A 489 12.52 24.85 12.02
CA ARG A 489 11.95 24.17 10.86
C ARG A 489 12.80 23.02 10.34
N LEU A 490 14.11 23.02 10.56
CA LEU A 490 14.98 21.87 10.29
C LEU A 490 14.72 20.66 11.18
N THR A 491 14.14 20.87 12.37
CA THR A 491 13.82 19.80 13.32
C THR A 491 12.34 19.83 13.68
N TYR A 492 11.47 20.13 12.70
CA TYR A 492 10.07 20.42 12.98
C TYR A 492 9.28 19.15 13.29
N HIS A 493 8.58 19.16 14.43
CA HIS A 493 7.85 17.98 14.93
C HIS A 493 6.62 17.57 14.10
N LYS A 494 6.11 18.42 13.19
CA LYS A 494 4.88 18.11 12.42
C LYS A 494 5.12 17.53 11.03
N TYR A 495 6.29 17.75 10.44
CA TYR A 495 6.62 17.30 9.10
C TYR A 495 8.13 17.25 8.90
N GLN A 496 8.59 16.33 8.06
CA GLN A 496 10.00 16.23 7.69
C GLN A 496 10.41 17.44 6.84
N PRO A 497 11.52 18.13 7.15
CA PRO A 497 11.89 19.33 6.43
C PRO A 497 12.70 19.04 5.18
N ASN A 498 12.24 19.54 4.03
CA ASN A 498 12.96 19.47 2.75
C ASN A 498 14.09 20.52 2.64
N ILE A 499 14.51 21.13 3.77
CA ILE A 499 15.47 22.25 3.78
C ILE A 499 16.83 21.86 4.35
N VAL A 500 17.03 20.61 4.80
CA VAL A 500 18.27 20.17 5.46
C VAL A 500 19.48 20.35 4.55
N ASP A 501 19.45 19.77 3.36
CA ASP A 501 20.57 19.86 2.42
C ASP A 501 20.86 21.31 1.99
N THR A 502 19.79 22.08 1.75
CA THR A 502 19.93 23.49 1.35
C THR A 502 20.57 24.30 2.49
N PHE A 503 20.11 24.12 3.73
CA PHE A 503 20.66 24.80 4.90
C PHE A 503 22.11 24.42 5.18
N LEU A 504 22.50 23.16 4.98
CA LEU A 504 23.88 22.72 5.17
C LEU A 504 24.82 23.23 4.06
N THR A 505 24.27 23.50 2.87
CA THR A 505 25.03 23.93 1.70
C THR A 505 25.22 25.44 1.62
N THR A 506 24.23 26.24 2.06
CA THR A 506 24.21 27.71 1.95
C THR A 506 24.11 28.38 3.29
#